data_AF-A0AAD6X876-F1
#
_entry.id   AF-A0AAD6X876-F1
#
_cell.length_a   1.000
_cell.length_b   1.000
_cell.length_c   1.000
_cell.angle_alpha   90.00
_cell.angle_beta   90.00
_cell.angle_gamma   90.00
#
_symmetry.space_group_name_H-M   'P 1'
#
loop_
_entity.id
_entity.type
_entity.pdbx_description
1 polymer ?
#
loop_
_entity_poly.entity_id
_entity_poly.type
_entity_poly.pdbx_seq_one_letter_code
_entity_poly.pdbx_strand_id
1 'polypeptide(L)'
;MTELSDSPREYTDADFAALIAGLNALDLTRTPSPPVTEPPAYEPPQTPRTPTQTPTRLYEVESPSRNGYTAAWSEASHLTQGVAGARVQAVRLAPSPHPKRRAYTVFYGHRPGVFEHWEVHFYYKPAGAEAQVKGVKGDIYQGYSSRREAEAAYRYAWERGWTMVRPSSSSNPQPPIPALPESSQSPVDGIPNPLHGSAASNPRWHVVYAGINPGVYVSYLECALNTLGLKPSAYQSANLREEAEQYWVAALANGDVRVLTHTYHVA
;
A
#
# COMPACT_ATOMS: atom_id res chain seq x y z
N MET A 1 -30.46 30.87 -15.21
CA MET A 1 -30.30 30.45 -13.81
C MET A 1 -31.20 29.25 -13.63
N THR A 2 -30.62 28.06 -13.60
CA THR A 2 -31.35 26.80 -13.39
C THR A 2 -30.52 26.01 -12.40
N GLU A 3 -31.00 25.90 -11.16
CA GLU A 3 -30.37 25.13 -10.09
C GLU A 3 -30.60 23.62 -10.32
N LEU A 4 -29.53 22.84 -10.31
CA LEU A 4 -29.57 21.38 -10.23
C LEU A 4 -29.30 20.99 -8.77
N SER A 5 -30.38 20.64 -8.07
CA SER A 5 -30.36 20.01 -6.75
C SER A 5 -30.04 18.52 -6.95
N ASP A 6 -28.82 18.12 -6.60
CA ASP A 6 -28.42 16.71 -6.57
C ASP A 6 -28.38 16.24 -5.11
N SER A 7 -29.44 15.55 -4.68
CA SER A 7 -29.47 14.88 -3.38
C SER A 7 -28.86 13.48 -3.51
N PRO A 8 -27.97 13.07 -2.59
CA PRO A 8 -27.39 11.73 -2.62
C PRO A 8 -28.47 10.67 -2.37
N ARG A 9 -28.55 9.67 -3.26
CA ARG A 9 -29.36 8.47 -3.03
C ARG A 9 -28.76 7.68 -1.88
N GLU A 10 -29.52 7.51 -0.81
CA GLU A 10 -29.20 6.53 0.24
C GLU A 10 -29.30 5.11 -0.33
N TYR A 11 -28.20 4.37 -0.22
CA TYR A 11 -28.10 2.98 -0.64
C TYR A 11 -28.75 2.11 0.43
N THR A 12 -29.74 1.31 0.06
CA THR A 12 -30.52 0.50 1.01
C THR A 12 -30.02 -0.95 1.04
N ASP A 13 -30.29 -1.68 2.12
CA ASP A 13 -29.98 -3.12 2.22
C ASP A 13 -30.64 -3.95 1.10
N ALA A 14 -31.70 -3.43 0.47
CA ALA A 14 -32.34 -4.05 -0.69
C ALA A 14 -31.46 -3.98 -1.96
N ASP A 15 -30.65 -2.93 -2.11
CA ASP A 15 -29.73 -2.78 -3.24
C ASP A 15 -28.55 -3.76 -3.13
N PHE A 16 -28.13 -4.09 -1.90
CA PHE A 16 -27.11 -5.10 -1.64
C PHE A 16 -27.65 -6.53 -1.85
N ALA A 17 -28.91 -6.79 -1.46
CA ALA A 17 -29.57 -8.07 -1.72
C ALA A 17 -29.80 -8.35 -3.22
N ALA A 18 -30.11 -7.32 -4.01
CA ALA A 18 -30.26 -7.44 -5.46
C ALA A 18 -28.93 -7.78 -6.18
N LEU A 19 -27.80 -7.28 -5.68
CA LEU A 19 -26.46 -7.60 -6.20
C LEU A 19 -26.09 -9.08 -5.94
N ILE A 20 -26.44 -9.61 -4.76
CA ILE A 20 -26.22 -11.01 -4.39
C ILE A 20 -27.15 -11.96 -5.16
N ALA A 21 -28.41 -11.55 -5.40
CA ALA A 21 -29.38 -12.35 -6.16
C ALA A 21 -29.01 -12.49 -7.66
N GLY A 22 -28.38 -11.48 -8.25
CA GLY A 22 -27.91 -11.51 -9.64
C GLY A 22 -26.78 -12.51 -9.91
N LEU A 23 -26.03 -12.91 -8.88
CA LEU A 23 -24.93 -13.88 -8.99
C LEU A 23 -25.39 -15.36 -8.92
N ASN A 24 -26.62 -15.62 -8.50
CA ASN A 24 -27.16 -16.98 -8.34
C ASN A 24 -28.16 -17.40 -9.43
N ALA A 25 -28.38 -16.59 -10.47
CA ALA A 25 -29.37 -16.83 -11.52
C ALA A 25 -28.79 -17.39 -12.84
N LEU A 26 -27.71 -18.18 -12.78
CA LEU A 26 -27.29 -19.02 -13.90
C LEU A 26 -27.73 -20.46 -13.65
N ASP A 27 -29.03 -20.71 -13.78
CA ASP A 27 -29.61 -22.05 -13.79
C ASP A 27 -29.69 -22.62 -15.22
N LEU A 28 -29.48 -23.92 -15.24
CA LEU A 28 -29.20 -24.84 -16.32
C LEU A 28 -30.44 -25.07 -17.21
N THR A 29 -30.46 -24.50 -18.42
CA THR A 29 -31.35 -25.03 -19.46
C THR A 29 -30.64 -26.07 -20.31
N ARG A 30 -30.99 -27.31 -19.97
CA ARG A 30 -30.75 -28.60 -20.61
C ARG A 30 -31.11 -28.58 -22.11
N THR A 31 -30.11 -28.74 -22.99
CA THR A 31 -30.30 -29.05 -24.42
C THR A 31 -30.11 -30.55 -24.63
N PRO A 32 -30.98 -31.27 -25.38
CA PRO A 32 -30.81 -32.71 -25.61
C PRO A 32 -29.65 -33.00 -26.58
N SER A 33 -28.87 -34.03 -26.24
CA SER A 33 -27.66 -34.46 -26.95
C SER A 33 -27.94 -35.17 -28.29
N PRO A 34 -27.09 -34.99 -29.32
CA PRO A 34 -27.01 -35.89 -30.48
C PRO A 34 -26.25 -37.20 -30.15
N PRO A 35 -26.32 -38.24 -31.00
CA PRO A 35 -25.86 -39.59 -30.66
C PRO A 35 -24.34 -39.70 -30.49
N VAL A 36 -23.97 -40.55 -29.54
CA VAL A 36 -22.62 -40.86 -29.05
C VAL A 36 -21.70 -41.29 -30.20
N THR A 37 -20.68 -40.48 -30.48
CA THR A 37 -19.43 -40.93 -31.11
C THR A 37 -18.35 -40.84 -30.04
N GLU A 38 -17.69 -41.96 -29.77
CA GLU A 38 -16.71 -42.16 -28.71
C GLU A 38 -15.52 -41.18 -28.86
N PRO A 39 -15.28 -40.27 -27.90
CA PRO A 39 -14.15 -39.36 -27.95
C PRO A 39 -12.87 -40.03 -27.39
N PRO A 40 -11.67 -39.63 -27.88
CA PRO A 40 -10.40 -40.14 -27.38
C PRO A 40 -10.20 -39.80 -25.90
N ALA A 41 -9.43 -40.64 -25.21
CA ALA A 41 -9.15 -40.59 -23.78
C ALA A 41 -8.95 -39.16 -23.25
N TYR A 42 -9.78 -38.77 -22.29
CA TYR A 42 -9.72 -37.49 -21.60
C TYR A 42 -8.42 -37.42 -20.78
N GLU A 43 -7.43 -36.67 -21.29
CA GLU A 43 -6.29 -36.23 -20.49
C GLU A 43 -6.81 -35.13 -19.54
N PRO A 44 -6.66 -35.29 -18.21
CA PRO A 44 -7.23 -34.33 -17.27
C PRO A 44 -6.65 -32.94 -17.51
N PRO A 45 -7.46 -31.87 -17.38
CA PRO A 45 -7.00 -30.50 -17.58
C PRO A 45 -5.80 -30.24 -16.67
N GLN A 46 -4.67 -29.90 -17.28
CA GLN A 46 -3.50 -29.46 -16.53
C GLN A 46 -3.92 -28.26 -15.68
N THR A 47 -3.91 -28.43 -14.36
CA THR A 47 -4.03 -27.31 -13.41
C THR A 47 -3.09 -26.19 -13.87
N PRO A 48 -3.54 -24.92 -13.89
CA PRO A 48 -2.66 -23.79 -14.14
C PRO A 48 -1.46 -23.92 -13.19
N ARG A 49 -0.27 -24.10 -13.75
CA ARG A 49 0.95 -24.13 -12.97
C ARG A 49 1.09 -22.75 -12.37
N THR A 50 0.77 -22.60 -11.09
CA THR A 50 1.19 -21.42 -10.33
C THR A 50 2.69 -21.32 -10.53
N PRO A 51 3.22 -20.23 -11.13
CA PRO A 51 4.66 -20.09 -11.24
C PRO A 51 5.20 -20.11 -9.82
N THR A 52 6.04 -21.09 -9.52
CA THR A 52 6.81 -21.18 -8.27
C THR A 52 7.77 -19.98 -8.25
N GLN A 53 7.26 -18.80 -7.90
CA GLN A 53 8.08 -17.62 -7.75
C GLN A 53 8.95 -17.84 -6.52
N THR A 54 10.26 -17.89 -6.74
CA THR A 54 11.23 -17.88 -5.64
C THR A 54 11.08 -16.56 -4.89
N PRO A 55 10.88 -16.60 -3.56
CA PRO A 55 10.70 -15.38 -2.80
C PRO A 55 11.97 -14.52 -2.89
N THR A 56 11.82 -13.22 -3.07
CA THR A 56 12.98 -12.29 -3.10
C THR A 56 13.50 -12.01 -1.68
N ARG A 57 12.70 -12.31 -0.66
CA ARG A 57 13.02 -12.15 0.76
C ARG A 57 12.47 -13.32 1.57
N LEU A 58 13.25 -13.74 2.56
CA LEU A 58 12.82 -14.69 3.58
C LEU A 58 12.89 -13.99 4.93
N TYR A 59 11.98 -14.33 5.83
CA TYR A 59 11.93 -13.78 7.18
C TYR A 59 12.17 -14.88 8.19
N GLU A 60 13.26 -14.76 8.93
CA GLU A 60 13.52 -15.60 10.10
C GLU A 60 12.72 -15.04 11.27
N VAL A 61 11.86 -15.87 11.84
CA VAL A 61 10.97 -15.52 12.93
C VAL A 61 11.36 -16.33 14.14
N GLU A 62 11.52 -15.64 15.26
CA GLU A 62 11.60 -16.25 16.58
C GLU A 62 10.52 -15.63 17.46
N SER A 63 9.62 -16.46 17.97
CA SER A 63 8.50 -16.05 18.80
C SER A 63 8.11 -17.18 19.74
N PRO A 64 7.44 -16.90 20.88
CA PRO A 64 6.97 -17.95 21.79
C PRO A 64 6.09 -19.02 21.12
N SER A 65 5.35 -18.65 20.07
CA SER A 65 4.44 -19.54 19.34
C SER A 65 5.09 -20.25 18.16
N ARG A 66 6.16 -19.71 17.58
CA ARG A 66 6.79 -20.25 16.36
C ARG A 66 8.21 -19.75 16.15
N ASN A 67 9.08 -20.67 15.79
CA ASN A 67 10.42 -20.40 15.29
C ASN A 67 10.59 -20.96 13.87
N GLY A 68 11.36 -20.28 13.02
CA GLY A 68 11.70 -20.76 11.68
C GLY A 68 11.61 -19.67 10.61
N TYR A 69 11.53 -20.08 9.35
CA TYR A 69 11.47 -19.15 8.22
C TYR A 69 10.06 -19.05 7.64
N THR A 70 9.67 -17.86 7.19
CA THR A 70 8.49 -17.64 6.34
C THR A 70 8.84 -16.71 5.18
N ALA A 71 8.20 -16.91 4.04
CA ALA A 71 8.28 -16.00 2.90
C ALA A 71 7.32 -14.80 3.04
N ALA A 72 6.33 -14.89 3.93
CA ALA A 72 5.29 -13.87 4.09
C ALA A 72 5.65 -12.89 5.22
N TRP A 73 5.82 -11.61 4.89
CA TRP A 73 6.04 -10.58 5.90
C TRP A 73 4.81 -10.38 6.79
N SER A 74 3.60 -10.55 6.25
CA SER A 74 2.35 -10.41 7.02
C SER A 74 2.36 -11.36 8.22
N GLU A 75 2.67 -12.64 7.97
CA GLU A 75 2.76 -13.68 8.98
C GLU A 75 3.93 -13.41 9.95
N ALA A 76 5.12 -13.08 9.42
CA ALA A 76 6.28 -12.77 10.25
C ALA A 76 6.02 -11.58 11.20
N SER A 77 5.34 -10.55 10.70
CA SER A 77 4.95 -9.36 11.45
C SER A 77 3.90 -9.70 12.50
N HIS A 78 2.88 -10.49 12.13
CA HIS A 78 1.84 -10.95 13.06
C HIS A 78 2.44 -11.70 14.26
N LEU A 79 3.39 -12.60 14.00
CA LEU A 79 4.03 -13.43 15.04
C LEU A 79 4.97 -12.66 15.97
N THR A 80 5.45 -11.48 15.56
CA THR A 80 6.54 -10.80 16.28
C THR A 80 6.20 -9.41 16.81
N GLN A 81 5.36 -8.64 16.12
CA GLN A 81 5.08 -7.27 16.56
C GLN A 81 4.21 -7.23 17.81
N GLY A 82 4.75 -6.64 18.89
CA GLY A 82 4.07 -6.52 20.18
C GLY A 82 4.18 -7.75 21.07
N VAL A 83 4.90 -8.79 20.64
CA VAL A 83 5.12 -10.02 21.40
C VAL A 83 6.46 -9.93 22.15
N ALA A 84 6.42 -10.03 23.48
CA ALA A 84 7.61 -9.93 24.32
C ALA A 84 8.62 -11.06 23.99
N GLY A 85 9.87 -10.68 23.74
CA GLY A 85 10.94 -11.62 23.40
C GLY A 85 10.92 -12.13 21.95
N ALA A 86 9.93 -11.75 21.13
CA ALA A 86 9.90 -12.12 19.73
C ALA A 86 10.82 -11.22 18.88
N ARG A 87 11.45 -11.78 17.85
CA ARG A 87 12.27 -11.07 16.87
C ARG A 87 12.05 -11.59 15.47
N VAL A 88 12.20 -10.70 14.49
CA VAL A 88 12.18 -11.04 13.06
C VAL A 88 13.40 -10.46 12.36
N GLN A 89 14.04 -11.26 11.51
CA GLN A 89 15.15 -10.83 10.67
C GLN A 89 14.82 -11.07 9.20
N ALA A 90 14.94 -10.02 8.38
CA ALA A 90 14.76 -10.12 6.95
C ALA A 90 16.07 -10.54 6.26
N VAL A 91 16.04 -11.67 5.58
CA VAL A 91 17.13 -12.19 4.74
C VAL A 91 16.85 -11.78 3.29
N ARG A 92 17.71 -10.93 2.73
CA ARG A 92 17.62 -10.50 1.34
C ARG A 92 18.30 -11.53 0.44
N LEU A 93 17.56 -12.05 -0.53
CA LEU A 93 18.07 -13.08 -1.46
C LEU A 93 18.66 -12.46 -2.73
N ALA A 94 18.31 -11.20 -3.05
CA ALA A 94 18.88 -10.46 -4.17
C ALA A 94 19.00 -8.94 -3.87
N PRO A 95 19.99 -8.25 -4.46
CA PRO A 95 20.07 -6.79 -4.41
C PRO A 95 18.94 -6.15 -5.23
N SER A 96 18.35 -5.08 -4.70
CA SER A 96 17.34 -4.29 -5.42
C SER A 96 18.00 -3.04 -6.01
N PRO A 97 17.90 -2.80 -7.32
CA PRO A 97 18.45 -1.59 -7.92
C PRO A 97 17.69 -0.36 -7.39
N HIS A 98 18.44 0.67 -7.00
CA HIS A 98 17.87 1.96 -6.63
C HIS A 98 17.93 2.89 -7.84
N PRO A 99 16.78 3.39 -8.35
CA PRO A 99 16.78 4.31 -9.47
C PRO A 99 17.43 5.65 -9.06
N LYS A 100 18.10 6.29 -10.01
CA LYS A 100 18.65 7.64 -9.83
C LYS A 100 17.49 8.64 -9.70
N ARG A 101 17.55 9.48 -8.68
CA ARG A 101 16.53 10.50 -8.37
C ARG A 101 17.08 11.88 -8.73
N ARG A 102 16.26 12.74 -9.34
CA ARG A 102 16.65 14.10 -9.75
C ARG A 102 15.88 15.20 -9.01
N ALA A 103 14.80 14.84 -8.35
CA ALA A 103 14.05 15.72 -7.48
C ALA A 103 13.42 14.90 -6.35
N TYR A 104 13.05 15.57 -5.27
CA TYR A 104 12.53 14.97 -4.06
C TYR A 104 11.33 15.79 -3.59
N THR A 105 10.26 15.11 -3.24
CA THR A 105 9.12 15.70 -2.57
C THR A 105 9.14 15.29 -1.11
N VAL A 106 9.12 16.25 -0.21
CA VAL A 106 8.92 16.04 1.22
C VAL A 106 7.46 16.35 1.51
N PHE A 107 6.69 15.32 1.88
CA PHE A 107 5.29 15.45 2.27
C PHE A 107 5.17 15.74 3.77
N TYR A 108 6.04 15.13 4.57
CA TYR A 108 6.13 15.36 6.01
C TYR A 108 7.58 15.51 6.46
N GLY A 109 7.86 16.63 7.13
CA GLY A 109 9.21 17.03 7.55
C GLY A 109 9.22 18.41 8.23
N HIS A 110 10.42 18.95 8.50
CA HIS A 110 10.61 20.32 8.99
C HIS A 110 10.00 21.36 8.04
N ARG A 111 10.18 21.17 6.73
CA ARG A 111 9.55 21.99 5.69
C ARG A 111 9.14 21.10 4.50
N PRO A 112 7.85 20.76 4.36
CA PRO A 112 7.33 20.12 3.16
C PRO A 112 7.56 20.97 1.92
N GLY A 113 7.73 20.32 0.78
CA GLY A 113 7.97 20.98 -0.50
C GLY A 113 8.71 20.09 -1.50
N VAL A 114 9.12 20.71 -2.60
CA VAL A 114 9.92 20.06 -3.64
C VAL A 114 11.35 20.59 -3.61
N PHE A 115 12.29 19.66 -3.70
CA PHE A 115 13.72 19.91 -3.62
C PHE A 115 14.42 19.25 -4.79
N GLU A 116 15.31 19.97 -5.45
CA GLU A 116 16.04 19.42 -6.61
C GLU A 116 17.13 18.43 -6.19
N HIS A 117 17.62 18.52 -4.96
CA HIS A 117 18.78 17.75 -4.50
C HIS A 117 18.48 17.07 -3.17
N TRP A 118 19.07 15.89 -2.97
CA TRP A 118 19.02 15.21 -1.68
C TRP A 118 19.87 15.94 -0.65
N GLU A 119 21.14 16.13 -1.00
CA GLU A 119 22.17 16.64 -0.12
C GLU A 119 22.14 18.17 -0.03
N VAL A 120 22.69 18.66 1.07
CA VAL A 120 22.95 20.07 1.29
C VAL A 120 24.23 20.45 0.54
N HIS A 121 24.12 20.99 -0.67
CA HIS A 121 25.27 21.65 -1.29
C HIS A 121 25.27 23.14 -0.92
N PHE A 122 26.43 23.57 -0.42
CA PHE A 122 26.86 24.92 -0.01
C PHE A 122 26.71 25.33 1.45
N TYR A 123 27.83 25.89 1.92
CA TYR A 123 28.24 26.37 3.24
C TYR A 123 27.29 27.36 3.95
N TYR A 124 26.13 27.71 3.35
CA TYR A 124 25.27 28.79 3.86
C TYR A 124 23.77 28.48 3.96
N LYS A 125 23.27 27.29 3.59
CA LYS A 125 21.87 26.94 3.90
C LYS A 125 21.55 25.45 3.78
N PRO A 126 20.97 24.80 4.82
CA PRO A 126 20.40 23.46 4.70
C PRO A 126 19.10 23.52 3.87
N ALA A 127 19.24 23.45 2.55
CA ALA A 127 18.13 23.60 1.61
C ALA A 127 17.75 22.32 0.86
N GLY A 128 18.51 21.22 1.01
CA GLY A 128 18.21 19.93 0.39
C GLY A 128 17.07 19.17 1.09
N ALA A 129 16.57 18.12 0.45
CA ALA A 129 15.51 17.28 1.02
C ALA A 129 15.94 16.60 2.34
N GLU A 130 17.19 16.16 2.45
CA GLU A 130 17.71 15.52 3.66
C GLU A 130 17.54 16.43 4.88
N ALA A 131 17.86 17.71 4.75
CA ALA A 131 17.75 18.69 5.83
C ALA A 131 16.31 18.84 6.36
N GLN A 132 15.31 18.54 5.54
CA GLN A 132 13.90 18.63 5.95
C GLN A 132 13.40 17.38 6.65
N VAL A 133 14.05 16.24 6.48
CA VAL A 133 13.61 14.96 7.05
C VAL A 133 14.52 14.44 8.15
N LYS A 134 15.78 14.87 8.17
CA LYS A 134 16.77 14.41 9.15
C LYS A 134 16.32 14.69 10.58
N GLY A 135 16.27 13.62 11.38
CA GLY A 135 15.83 13.66 12.78
C GLY A 135 14.33 13.92 12.97
N VAL A 136 13.53 13.86 11.90
CA VAL A 136 12.07 13.89 11.98
C VAL A 136 11.58 12.46 12.05
N LYS A 137 10.97 12.07 13.17
CA LYS A 137 10.44 10.71 13.31
C LYS A 137 9.22 10.54 12.41
N GLY A 138 9.28 9.52 11.56
CA GLY A 138 8.19 9.17 10.65
C GLY A 138 8.03 10.16 9.50
N ASP A 139 9.12 10.84 9.11
CA ASP A 139 9.21 11.64 7.90
C ASP A 139 8.66 10.89 6.67
N ILE A 140 8.07 11.64 5.75
CA ILE A 140 7.52 11.08 4.52
C ILE A 140 8.06 11.87 3.35
N TYR A 141 8.86 11.21 2.52
CA TYR A 141 9.42 11.78 1.31
C TYR A 141 9.51 10.76 0.18
N GLN A 142 9.57 11.24 -1.06
CA GLN A 142 9.73 10.41 -2.24
C GLN A 142 10.64 11.09 -3.26
N GLY A 143 11.44 10.30 -3.97
CA GLY A 143 12.27 10.79 -5.07
C GLY A 143 11.64 10.53 -6.43
N TYR A 144 11.83 11.47 -7.35
CA TYR A 144 11.26 11.48 -8.69
C TYR A 144 12.35 11.62 -9.76
N SER A 145 12.02 11.20 -10.98
CA SER A 145 12.93 11.31 -12.11
C SER A 145 13.06 12.75 -12.64
N SER A 146 12.09 13.62 -12.35
CA SER A 146 12.09 15.02 -12.75
C SER A 146 11.47 15.93 -11.70
N ARG A 147 11.84 17.22 -11.73
CA ARG A 147 11.23 18.26 -10.89
C ARG A 147 9.73 18.41 -11.15
N ARG A 148 9.30 18.33 -12.41
CA ARG A 148 7.88 18.42 -12.80
C ARG A 148 7.03 17.32 -12.16
N GLU A 149 7.53 16.09 -12.12
CA GLU A 149 6.85 14.98 -11.43
C GLU A 149 6.77 15.21 -9.92
N ALA A 150 7.87 15.64 -9.31
CA ALA A 150 7.90 15.96 -7.88
C ALA A 150 6.90 17.07 -7.50
N GLU A 151 6.79 18.12 -8.33
CA GLU A 151 5.81 19.21 -8.18
C GLU A 151 4.37 18.74 -8.35
N ALA A 152 4.11 17.89 -9.34
CA ALA A 152 2.78 17.29 -9.53
C ALA A 152 2.38 16.46 -8.32
N ALA A 153 3.29 15.63 -7.80
CA ALA A 153 3.07 14.83 -6.60
C ALA A 153 2.82 15.69 -5.35
N TYR A 154 3.64 16.73 -5.15
CA TYR A 154 3.48 17.64 -4.01
C TYR A 154 2.13 18.37 -4.06
N ARG A 155 1.76 18.92 -5.22
CA ARG A 155 0.48 19.59 -5.42
C ARG A 155 -0.68 18.64 -5.14
N TYR A 156 -0.63 17.43 -5.69
CA TYR A 156 -1.65 16.40 -5.47
C TYR A 156 -1.88 16.09 -3.98
N ALA A 157 -0.79 15.95 -3.22
CA ALA A 157 -0.85 15.72 -1.77
C ALA A 157 -1.32 16.97 -1.00
N TRP A 158 -0.83 18.15 -1.37
CA TRP A 158 -1.20 19.42 -0.73
C TRP A 158 -2.69 19.71 -0.85
N GLU A 159 -3.26 19.54 -2.05
CA GLU A 159 -4.69 19.74 -2.32
C GLU A 159 -5.61 18.82 -1.50
N ARG A 160 -5.08 17.67 -1.06
CA ARG A 160 -5.79 16.69 -0.22
C ARG A 160 -5.50 16.86 1.28
N GLY A 161 -4.67 17.83 1.67
CA GLY A 161 -4.26 18.01 3.06
C GLY A 161 -3.33 16.90 3.56
N TRP A 162 -2.63 16.20 2.67
CA TRP A 162 -1.72 15.08 3.01
C TRP A 162 -0.29 15.52 3.30
N THR A 163 -0.01 16.81 3.18
CA THR A 163 1.27 17.42 3.54
C THR A 163 1.22 17.96 4.96
N MET A 164 2.28 17.77 5.73
CA MET A 164 2.31 18.11 7.15
C MET A 164 3.66 18.71 7.53
N VAL A 165 3.65 19.78 8.34
CA VAL A 165 4.86 20.32 8.95
C VAL A 165 5.07 19.61 10.29
N ARG A 166 6.31 19.22 10.60
CA ARG A 166 6.66 18.70 11.92
C ARG A 166 6.25 19.72 13.00
N PRO A 167 5.42 19.35 13.98
CA PRO A 167 5.13 20.24 15.09
C PRO A 167 6.40 20.50 15.92
N SER A 168 6.56 21.71 16.45
CA SER A 168 7.70 22.05 17.33
C SER A 168 7.70 21.25 18.64
N SER A 169 6.57 20.62 18.99
CA SER A 169 6.40 19.75 20.15
C SER A 169 6.82 18.30 19.85
N SER A 170 7.25 17.57 20.88
CA SER A 170 7.65 16.16 20.80
C SER A 170 6.50 15.17 20.55
N SER A 171 5.26 15.65 20.36
CA SER A 171 4.15 14.78 20.00
C SER A 171 4.37 14.17 18.61
N ASN A 172 4.07 12.88 18.45
CA ASN A 172 4.06 12.29 17.11
C ASN A 172 2.99 13.05 16.29
N PRO A 173 3.31 13.49 15.06
CA PRO A 173 2.30 14.03 14.16
C PRO A 173 1.19 12.98 13.95
N GLN A 174 -0.05 13.42 13.87
CA GLN A 174 -1.12 12.61 13.32
C GLN A 174 -1.53 13.22 11.98
N PRO A 175 -1.61 12.41 10.91
CA PRO A 175 -2.27 12.86 9.72
C PRO A 175 -3.74 13.18 10.04
N PRO A 176 -4.30 14.25 9.43
CA PRO A 176 -5.72 14.53 9.58
C PRO A 176 -6.53 13.32 9.08
N ILE A 177 -7.19 12.63 10.01
CA ILE A 177 -8.00 11.42 9.78
C ILE A 177 -9.05 11.58 8.66
N PRO A 178 -9.73 12.73 8.48
CA PRO A 178 -10.83 12.82 7.50
C PRO A 178 -10.43 12.70 6.03
N ALA A 179 -9.13 12.73 5.71
CA ALA A 179 -8.64 12.73 4.33
C ALA A 179 -7.87 11.46 3.96
N LEU A 180 -7.81 10.44 4.81
CA LEU A 180 -6.97 9.27 4.54
C LEU A 180 -7.40 8.60 3.24
N PRO A 181 -6.44 8.19 2.39
CA PRO A 181 -6.77 7.44 1.18
C PRO A 181 -7.39 6.11 1.62
N GLU A 182 -8.61 5.85 1.16
CA GLU A 182 -9.13 4.49 1.12
C GLU A 182 -8.17 3.62 0.31
N SER A 183 -8.14 2.33 0.62
CA SER A 183 -7.37 1.35 -0.15
C SER A 183 -7.65 1.58 -1.63
N SER A 184 -6.66 2.12 -2.35
CA SER A 184 -6.78 2.41 -3.78
C SER A 184 -6.75 1.07 -4.51
N GLN A 185 -7.85 0.32 -4.45
CA GLN A 185 -8.11 -0.75 -5.39
C GLN A 185 -8.26 -0.09 -6.75
N SER A 186 -7.14 0.00 -7.45
CA SER A 186 -6.96 0.61 -8.76
C SER A 186 -6.88 2.16 -8.76
N PRO A 187 -5.96 2.76 -9.54
CA PRO A 187 -6.21 4.09 -10.06
C PRO A 187 -7.57 4.06 -10.79
N VAL A 188 -8.42 5.05 -10.53
CA VAL A 188 -9.61 5.30 -11.37
C VAL A 188 -9.13 5.28 -12.82
N ASP A 189 -9.63 4.33 -13.60
CA ASP A 189 -9.04 3.93 -14.88
C ASP A 189 -8.69 5.16 -15.74
N GLY A 190 -7.39 5.33 -16.01
CA GLY A 190 -6.87 6.32 -16.95
C GLY A 190 -6.36 7.64 -16.37
N ILE A 191 -6.56 7.96 -15.08
CA ILE A 191 -5.96 9.16 -14.47
C ILE A 191 -4.59 8.80 -13.87
N PRO A 192 -3.46 9.35 -14.37
CA PRO A 192 -2.15 9.10 -13.79
C PRO A 192 -2.12 9.63 -12.35
N ASN A 193 -1.93 8.77 -11.35
CA ASN A 193 -1.69 9.22 -9.98
C ASN A 193 -0.27 9.83 -9.90
N PRO A 194 -0.12 11.14 -9.64
CA PRO A 194 1.20 11.78 -9.59
C PRO A 194 2.10 11.24 -8.46
N LEU A 195 1.52 10.61 -7.43
CA LEU A 195 2.25 9.96 -6.35
C LEU A 195 2.88 8.63 -6.78
N HIS A 196 2.31 7.98 -7.80
CA HIS A 196 2.89 6.82 -8.48
C HIS A 196 4.05 7.22 -9.40
N GLY A 197 4.66 8.39 -9.11
CA GLY A 197 5.64 9.04 -9.95
C GLY A 197 6.72 8.08 -10.41
N SER A 198 7.01 8.16 -11.69
CA SER A 198 8.06 7.44 -12.40
C SER A 198 9.37 7.61 -11.63
N ALA A 199 9.68 6.65 -10.77
CA ALA A 199 11.06 6.38 -10.40
C ALA A 199 11.76 5.71 -11.61
N ALA A 200 11.62 6.30 -12.81
CA ALA A 200 12.18 5.96 -14.14
C ALA A 200 12.24 4.50 -14.60
N SER A 201 11.86 3.50 -13.80
CA SER A 201 11.79 2.09 -14.21
C SER A 201 11.08 1.15 -13.22
N ASN A 202 10.69 1.59 -12.01
CA ASN A 202 10.14 0.66 -11.02
C ASN A 202 9.13 1.32 -10.06
N PRO A 203 7.88 1.55 -10.50
CA PRO A 203 6.81 1.95 -9.59
C PRO A 203 6.62 0.88 -8.52
N ARG A 204 6.58 1.29 -7.24
CA ARG A 204 6.33 0.35 -6.14
C ARG A 204 4.89 0.40 -5.71
N TRP A 205 4.37 -0.78 -5.44
CA TRP A 205 3.09 -0.98 -4.78
C TRP A 205 3.34 -1.23 -3.31
N HIS A 206 2.42 -0.79 -2.47
CA HIS A 206 2.53 -0.86 -1.02
C HIS A 206 1.32 -1.57 -0.45
N VAL A 207 1.52 -2.61 0.34
CA VAL A 207 0.47 -3.40 0.97
C VAL A 207 0.49 -3.08 2.46
N VAL A 208 -0.59 -2.53 3.00
CA VAL A 208 -0.77 -2.30 4.43
C VAL A 208 -1.62 -3.45 4.98
N TYR A 209 -1.02 -4.31 5.80
CA TYR A 209 -1.72 -5.41 6.48
C TYR A 209 -2.36 -4.94 7.77
N ALA A 210 -1.67 -4.08 8.52
CA ALA A 210 -2.19 -3.50 9.76
C ALA A 210 -1.99 -1.98 9.76
N GLY A 211 -3.10 -1.24 9.80
CA GLY A 211 -3.16 0.22 9.68
C GLY A 211 -4.59 0.73 9.83
N ILE A 212 -4.81 2.05 9.67
CA ILE A 212 -6.17 2.64 9.76
C ILE A 212 -7.05 2.10 8.64
N ASN A 213 -6.56 2.14 7.40
CA ASN A 213 -7.18 1.48 6.26
C ASN A 213 -6.19 0.46 5.68
N PRO A 214 -6.25 -0.82 6.06
CA PRO A 214 -5.48 -1.87 5.40
C PRO A 214 -5.88 -2.00 3.92
N GLY A 215 -4.91 -2.33 3.06
CA GLY A 215 -5.16 -2.44 1.63
C GLY A 215 -3.91 -2.31 0.77
N VAL A 216 -4.12 -2.17 -0.54
CA VAL A 216 -3.06 -2.02 -1.54
C VAL A 216 -3.04 -0.59 -2.07
N TYR A 217 -1.86 0.02 -2.07
CA TYR A 217 -1.62 1.42 -2.35
C TYR A 217 -0.60 1.60 -3.46
N VAL A 218 -0.83 2.62 -4.28
CA VAL A 218 0.05 2.97 -5.41
C VAL A 218 1.24 3.82 -4.99
N SER A 219 1.26 4.36 -3.78
CA SER A 219 2.37 5.20 -3.30
C SER A 219 2.75 4.94 -1.84
N TYR A 220 4.00 5.27 -1.53
CA TYR A 220 4.48 5.22 -0.15
C TYR A 220 3.78 6.25 0.74
N LEU A 221 3.40 7.42 0.20
CA LEU A 221 2.66 8.42 0.96
C LEU A 221 1.36 7.84 1.51
N GLU A 222 0.55 7.21 0.67
CA GLU A 222 -0.74 6.61 1.09
C GLU A 222 -0.54 5.50 2.12
N CYS A 223 0.47 4.64 1.91
CA CYS A 223 0.88 3.62 2.88
C CYS A 223 1.31 4.24 4.23
N ALA A 224 2.10 5.30 4.20
CA ALA A 224 2.60 5.97 5.39
C ALA A 224 1.47 6.66 6.15
N LEU A 225 0.55 7.34 5.47
CA LEU A 225 -0.63 7.96 6.10
C LEU A 225 -1.49 6.93 6.86
N ASN A 226 -1.55 5.70 6.37
CA ASN A 226 -2.31 4.61 7.00
C ASN A 226 -1.57 3.88 8.13
N THR A 227 -0.26 4.11 8.30
CA THR A 227 0.58 3.37 9.25
C THR A 227 1.33 4.26 10.25
N LEU A 228 1.48 5.55 9.96
CA LEU A 228 2.29 6.47 10.74
C LEU A 228 1.76 6.60 12.18
N GLY A 229 2.65 6.42 13.15
CA GLY A 229 2.33 6.56 14.58
C GLY A 229 1.56 5.38 15.17
N LEU A 230 1.18 4.38 14.37
CA LEU A 230 0.44 3.20 14.82
C LEU A 230 1.39 2.08 15.23
N LYS A 231 1.01 1.34 16.26
CA LYS A 231 1.66 0.10 16.68
C LYS A 231 0.58 -0.90 17.09
N PRO A 232 0.61 -2.17 16.63
CA PRO A 232 1.58 -2.78 15.71
C PRO A 232 1.18 -2.64 14.22
N SER A 233 1.61 -1.56 13.55
CA SER A 233 1.36 -1.41 12.10
C SER A 233 2.29 -2.29 11.27
N ALA A 234 1.76 -2.85 10.18
CA ALA A 234 2.48 -3.76 9.31
C ALA A 234 2.21 -3.43 7.85
N TYR A 235 3.28 -3.26 7.07
CA TYR A 235 3.19 -3.06 5.62
C TYR A 235 4.38 -3.68 4.90
N GLN A 236 4.21 -3.97 3.62
CA GLN A 236 5.26 -4.42 2.69
C GLN A 236 5.16 -3.62 1.39
N SER A 237 6.22 -3.64 0.58
CA SER A 237 6.21 -3.09 -0.77
C SER A 237 6.58 -4.15 -1.80
N ALA A 238 5.97 -4.09 -2.97
CA ALA A 238 6.22 -4.94 -4.14
C ALA A 238 6.63 -4.08 -5.34
N ASN A 239 7.26 -4.69 -6.33
CA ASN A 239 7.63 -3.98 -7.57
C ASN A 239 6.53 -4.08 -8.65
N LEU A 240 5.65 -5.08 -8.52
CA LEU A 240 4.53 -5.31 -9.44
C LEU A 240 3.22 -5.19 -8.69
N ARG A 241 2.17 -4.78 -9.42
CA ARG A 241 0.81 -4.70 -8.88
C ARG A 241 0.32 -6.08 -8.48
N GLU A 242 0.50 -7.03 -9.37
CA GLU A 242 0.05 -8.41 -9.24
C GLU A 242 0.74 -9.08 -8.04
N GLU A 243 2.01 -8.77 -7.80
CA GLU A 243 2.76 -9.24 -6.62
C GLU A 243 2.19 -8.66 -5.32
N ALA A 244 1.89 -7.35 -5.29
CA ALA A 244 1.24 -6.73 -4.13
C ALA A 244 -0.16 -7.29 -3.87
N GLU A 245 -0.94 -7.54 -4.92
CA GLU A 245 -2.26 -8.17 -4.82
C GLU A 245 -2.17 -9.60 -4.30
N GLN A 246 -1.18 -10.38 -4.74
CA GLN A 246 -0.91 -11.71 -4.19
C GLN A 246 -0.55 -11.67 -2.71
N TYR A 247 0.31 -10.73 -2.30
CA TYR A 247 0.62 -10.52 -0.89
C TYR A 247 -0.62 -10.16 -0.07
N TRP A 248 -1.50 -9.33 -0.62
CA TRP A 248 -2.74 -8.92 0.02
C TRP A 248 -3.71 -10.11 0.18
N VAL A 249 -3.93 -10.87 -0.88
CA VAL A 249 -4.80 -12.07 -0.86
C VAL A 249 -4.28 -13.11 0.13
N ALA A 250 -2.97 -13.36 0.15
CA ALA A 250 -2.37 -14.30 1.10
C ALA A 250 -2.57 -13.84 2.56
N ALA A 251 -2.38 -12.55 2.84
CA ALA A 251 -2.61 -12.01 4.18
C ALA A 251 -4.08 -12.09 4.63
N LEU A 252 -5.03 -11.87 3.70
CA LEU A 252 -6.45 -12.08 3.97
C LEU A 252 -6.76 -13.54 4.30
N ALA A 253 -6.25 -14.47 3.50
CA ALA A 253 -6.45 -15.91 3.71
C ALA A 253 -5.87 -16.39 5.06
N ASN A 254 -4.76 -15.80 5.50
CA ASN A 254 -4.12 -16.11 6.78
C ASN A 254 -4.73 -15.41 7.99
N GLY A 255 -5.64 -14.45 7.79
CA GLY A 255 -6.18 -13.63 8.90
C GLY A 255 -5.17 -12.61 9.47
N ASP A 256 -4.14 -12.24 8.71
CA ASP A 256 -3.09 -11.32 9.14
C ASP A 256 -3.53 -9.83 9.07
N VAL A 257 -4.63 -9.54 8.37
CA VAL A 257 -5.12 -8.18 8.12
C VAL A 257 -5.86 -7.62 9.34
N ARG A 258 -5.49 -6.41 9.77
CA ARG A 258 -6.03 -5.78 10.98
C ARG A 258 -6.30 -4.28 10.79
N VAL A 259 -7.54 -3.87 11.00
CA VAL A 259 -7.89 -2.45 11.13
C VAL A 259 -7.44 -1.97 12.50
N LEU A 260 -6.60 -0.94 12.52
CA LEU A 260 -6.10 -0.31 13.74
C LEU A 260 -6.85 0.99 13.99
N THR A 261 -7.47 1.10 15.17
CA THR A 261 -8.05 2.35 15.63
C THR A 261 -7.00 3.20 16.33
N HIS A 262 -7.07 4.51 16.19
CA HIS A 262 -6.32 5.41 17.06
C HIS A 262 -6.87 5.33 18.49
N THR A 263 -6.16 4.64 19.38
CA THR A 263 -6.33 4.87 20.81
C THR A 263 -5.69 6.22 21.11
N TYR A 264 -6.53 7.25 21.24
CA TYR A 264 -6.13 8.52 21.83
C TYR A 264 -5.68 8.24 23.26
N HIS A 265 -4.38 8.10 23.51
CA HIS A 265 -3.86 8.27 24.85
C HIS A 265 -3.89 9.76 25.14
N VAL A 266 -5.03 10.22 25.65
CA VAL A 266 -5.10 11.48 26.41
C VAL A 266 -4.26 11.24 27.66
N ALA A 267 -3.04 11.77 27.67
CA ALA A 267 -2.21 11.86 28.86
C ALA A 267 -2.71 13.00 29.75
#